data_AF-A0A9X2GYV9-F1
#
_entry.id   AF-A0A9X2GYV9-F1
#
_cell.length_a   1.000
_cell.length_b   1.000
_cell.length_c   1.000
_cell.angle_alpha   90.00
_cell.angle_beta   90.00
_cell.angle_gamma   90.00
#
_symmetry.space_group_name_H-M   'P 1'
#
loop_
_entity.id
_entity.type
_entity.pdbx_description
1 polymer ?
#
loop_
_entity_poly.entity_id
_entity_poly.type
_entity_poly.pdbx_seq_one_letter_code
_entity_poly.pdbx_strand_id
1 'polypeptide(L)' 'MKSLFVHPDEDVILHVRRLDSPWGRYAVAFRDLLRADSLVRARYEELKVRLSAQNEGKPDYDDDTRAKSDRRCSLSHSIY' A
#
# COMPACT_ATOMS: atom_id res chain seq x y z
N MET A 1 -1.07 1.90 18.17
CA MET A 1 -1.67 3.12 17.60
C MET A 1 -0.86 3.54 16.39
N LYS A 2 -1.49 3.72 15.22
CA LYS A 2 -0.81 4.07 13.96
C LYS A 2 -0.85 5.59 13.83
N SER A 3 0.28 6.26 14.07
CA SER A 3 0.39 7.71 13.83
C SER A 3 0.80 7.95 12.38
N LEU A 4 0.06 8.83 11.69
CA LEU A 4 0.38 9.32 10.35
C LEU A 4 0.84 10.78 10.51
N PHE A 5 2.07 11.07 10.11
CA PHE A 5 2.61 12.43 10.06
C PHE A 5 2.68 12.84 8.60
N VAL A 6 2.05 13.97 8.27
CA VAL A 6 1.97 14.52 6.91
C VAL A 6 2.60 15.90 6.94
N HIS A 7 3.54 16.16 6.02
CA HIS A 7 4.04 17.50 5.77
C HIS A 7 3.15 18.13 4.69
N PRO A 8 2.55 19.31 4.90
CA PRO A 8 1.57 19.87 3.96
C PRO A 8 2.18 20.31 2.62
N ASP A 9 3.46 20.69 2.62
CA ASP A 9 4.14 21.23 1.43
C ASP A 9 5.03 20.20 0.73
N GLU A 10 5.13 18.98 1.28
CA GLU A 10 5.85 17.89 0.64
C GLU A 10 4.93 16.69 0.50
N ASP A 11 4.85 16.11 -0.70
CA ASP A 11 4.07 14.88 -0.99
C ASP A 11 4.76 13.63 -0.41
N VAL A 12 5.02 13.65 0.90
CA VAL A 12 5.82 12.66 1.62
C VAL A 12 5.01 12.05 2.76
N ILE A 13 4.93 10.72 2.74
CA ILE A 13 4.35 9.93 3.83
C ILE A 13 5.49 9.22 4.57
N LEU A 14 5.70 9.60 5.84
CA LEU A 14 6.67 8.95 6.70
C LEU A 14 6.03 7.84 7.55
N HIS A 15 6.50 6.61 7.38
CA HIS A 15 6.13 5.48 8.23
C HIS A 15 7.24 5.14 9.22
N VAL A 16 7.11 5.57 10.48
CA VAL A 16 7.98 5.11 11.57
C VAL A 16 7.44 3.78 12.11
N ARG A 17 8.32 2.77 12.19
CA ARG A 17 7.98 1.41 12.63
C ARG A 17 9.07 0.86 13.55
N ARG A 18 8.67 0.01 14.50
CA ARG A 18 9.61 -0.79 15.30
C ARG A 18 10.36 -1.77 14.40
N LEU A 19 11.58 -2.12 14.78
CA LEU A 19 12.44 -3.06 14.02
C LEU A 19 11.80 -4.44 13.86
N ASP A 20 11.03 -4.87 14.86
CA ASP A 20 10.30 -6.14 14.88
C ASP A 20 8.90 -6.06 14.24
N SER A 21 8.53 -4.91 13.67
CA SER A 21 7.20 -4.74 13.08
C SER A 21 7.00 -5.67 11.87
N PRO A 22 5.99 -6.56 11.90
CA PRO A 22 5.64 -7.37 10.73
C PRO A 22 5.34 -6.52 9.50
N TRP A 23 4.72 -5.36 9.72
CA TRP A 23 4.42 -4.38 8.67
C TRP A 23 5.66 -3.74 8.06
N GLY A 24 6.69 -3.46 8.86
CA GLY A 24 7.97 -2.96 8.36
C GLY A 24 8.66 -3.97 7.45
N ARG A 25 8.73 -5.23 7.89
CA ARG A 25 9.29 -6.34 7.09
C ARG A 25 8.50 -6.56 5.80
N TYR A 26 7.18 -6.60 5.88
CA TYR A 26 6.30 -6.76 4.73
C TYR A 26 6.49 -5.63 3.71
N ALA A 27 6.57 -4.37 4.14
CA ALA A 27 6.73 -3.24 3.21
C ALA A 27 8.02 -3.35 2.38
N VAL A 28 9.12 -3.79 3.00
CA VAL A 28 10.40 -4.03 2.31
C VAL A 28 10.29 -5.22 1.35
N ALA A 29 9.76 -6.36 1.81
CA ALA A 29 9.58 -7.55 0.98
C ALA A 29 8.68 -7.28 -0.24
N PHE A 30 7.58 -6.53 -0.05
CA PHE A 30 6.66 -6.16 -1.12
C PHE A 30 7.34 -5.26 -2.16
N ARG A 31 8.15 -4.27 -1.73
CA ARG A 31 8.97 -3.46 -2.63
C ARG A 31 9.89 -4.34 -3.48
N ASP A 32 10.56 -5.30 -2.83
CA ASP A 32 11.54 -6.15 -3.49
C ASP A 32 10.87 -7.09 -4.51
N LEU A 33 9.69 -7.63 -4.18
CA LEU A 33 8.85 -8.39 -5.11
C LEU A 33 8.48 -7.58 -6.37
N LEU A 34 7.99 -6.35 -6.21
CA LEU A 34 7.61 -5.49 -7.33
C LEU A 34 8.79 -5.09 -8.22
N ARG A 35 10.02 -5.11 -7.67
CA ARG A 35 11.24 -4.86 -8.43
C ARG A 35 11.68 -6.10 -9.21
N ALA A 36 11.51 -7.28 -8.62
CA ALA A 36 11.93 -8.54 -9.21
C ALA A 36 10.99 -9.05 -10.32
N ASP A 37 9.68 -8.79 -10.22
CA ASP A 37 8.67 -9.33 -11.13
C ASP A 37 7.84 -8.22 -11.80
N SER A 38 8.05 -8.04 -13.11
CA SER A 38 7.34 -7.05 -13.92
C SER A 38 5.85 -7.36 -14.12
N LEU A 39 5.45 -8.63 -14.11
CA LEU A 39 4.05 -9.02 -14.25
C LEU A 39 3.27 -8.72 -12.97
N VAL A 40 3.85 -9.03 -11.81
CA VAL A 40 3.25 -8.67 -10.50
C VAL A 40 3.16 -7.15 -10.37
N ARG A 41 4.17 -6.41 -10.83
CA ARG A 41 4.13 -4.95 -10.87
C ARG A 41 2.99 -4.41 -11.72
N ALA A 42 2.83 -4.90 -12.95
CA ALA A 42 1.76 -4.46 -13.84
C ALA A 42 0.36 -4.72 -13.24
N ARG A 43 0.14 -5.91 -12.68
CA ARG A 43 -1.12 -6.24 -11.99
C ARG A 43 -1.40 -5.34 -10.80
N TYR A 44 -0.36 -4.99 -10.04
CA TYR A 44 -0.51 -4.09 -8.89
C TYR A 44 -0.83 -2.65 -9.34
N GLU A 45 -0.28 -2.21 -10.46
CA GLU A 45 -0.59 -0.91 -11.06
C GLU A 45 -2.04 -0.83 -11.53
N GLU A 46 -2.50 -1.81 -12.31
CA GLU A 46 -3.90 -1.92 -12.76
C GLU A 46 -4.87 -1.92 -11.57
N LEU A 47 -4.52 -2.63 -10.49
CA LEU A 47 -5.30 -2.64 -9.27
C LEU A 47 -5.42 -1.24 -8.66
N LYS A 48 -4.31 -0.49 -8.57
CA LYS A 48 -4.32 0.88 -8.02
C LYS A 48 -5.19 1.80 -8.86
N VAL A 49 -5.08 1.74 -10.18
CA VAL A 49 -5.88 2.57 -11.12
C VAL A 49 -7.36 2.27 -10.92
N ARG A 50 -7.74 0.99 -10.92
CA ARG A 50 -9.13 0.57 -10.72
C ARG A 50 -9.70 1.03 -9.39
N LEU A 51 -8.94 0.91 -8.29
CA LEU A 51 -9.38 1.36 -6.98
C LEU A 51 -9.50 2.88 -6.90
N SER A 52 -8.55 3.62 -7.50
CA SER A 52 -8.61 5.07 -7.57
C SER A 52 -9.88 5.54 -8.28
N ALA A 53 -10.22 4.94 -9.43
CA ALA A 53 -11.44 5.26 -10.17
C ALA A 53 -12.71 4.92 -9.37
N GLN A 54 -12.69 3.87 -8.55
CA GLN A 54 -13.84 3.46 -7.73
C GLN A 54 -14.10 4.36 -6.51
N ASN A 55 -13.12 5.16 -6.12
CA ASN A 55 -13.19 6.02 -4.94
C ASN A 55 -13.05 7.51 -5.27
N GLU A 56 -12.99 7.85 -6.56
CA GLU A 56 -12.99 9.24 -7.03
C GLU A 56 -14.23 9.99 -6.53
N GLY A 57 -14.02 11.19 -5.99
CA GLY A 57 -15.09 12.04 -5.44
C GLY A 57 -15.63 11.62 -4.07
N LYS A 58 -15.10 10.55 -3.45
CA LYS A 58 -15.44 10.24 -2.06
C LYS A 58 -14.75 11.24 -1.12
N PRO A 59 -15.46 11.79 -0.12
CA PRO A 59 -14.90 12.77 0.80
C PRO A 59 -13.89 12.15 1.78
N ASP A 60 -13.83 10.82 1.89
CA ASP A 60 -12.93 10.10 2.79
C ASP A 60 -11.80 9.39 2.03
N TYR A 61 -10.61 9.98 2.09
CA TYR A 61 -9.35 9.43 1.57
C TYR A 61 -8.95 8.10 2.25
N ASP A 62 -9.48 7.85 3.44
CA ASP A 62 -9.08 6.74 4.30
C ASP A 62 -9.71 5.40 3.85
N ASP A 63 -10.85 5.45 3.16
CA ASP A 63 -11.49 4.26 2.55
C ASP A 63 -10.67 3.68 1.39
N ASP A 64 -10.07 4.55 0.60
CA ASP A 64 -9.14 4.19 -0.47
C ASP A 64 -7.89 3.50 0.10
N THR A 65 -7.42 3.99 1.25
CA THR A 65 -6.25 3.46 1.98
C THR A 65 -6.56 2.12 2.64
N ARG A 66 -7.77 1.92 3.17
CA ARG A 66 -8.24 0.66 3.76
C ARG A 66 -8.43 -0.43 2.69
N ALA A 67 -9.10 -0.11 1.58
CA ALA A 67 -9.29 -1.05 0.47
C ALA A 67 -7.97 -1.55 -0.13
N LYS A 68 -6.96 -0.67 -0.23
CA LYS A 68 -5.59 -1.02 -0.67
C LYS A 68 -4.79 -1.79 0.40
N SER A 69 -5.17 -1.72 1.67
CA SER A 69 -4.52 -2.43 2.78
C SER A 69 -5.01 -3.88 2.88
N ASP A 70 -6.33 -4.09 2.81
CA ASP A 70 -6.93 -5.43 2.90
C ASP A 70 -6.51 -6.34 1.73
N ARG A 71 -6.43 -5.81 0.51
CA ARG A 71 -6.01 -6.59 -0.66
C ARG A 71 -4.49 -6.77 -0.80
N ARG A 72 -3.68 -5.94 -0.15
CA ARG A 72 -2.24 -6.21 -0.02
C ARG A 72 -2.00 -7.48 0.80
N CYS A 73 -2.82 -7.69 1.82
CA CYS A 73 -2.81 -8.90 2.63
C CYS A 73 -3.31 -10.14 1.84
N SER A 74 -4.29 -9.98 0.94
CA SER A 74 -4.78 -11.09 0.11
C SER A 74 -3.80 -11.49 -1.01
N LEU A 75 -3.02 -10.56 -1.56
CA LEU A 75 -1.95 -10.85 -2.53
C LEU A 75 -0.83 -11.70 -1.92
N SER A 76 -0.58 -11.62 -0.61
CA SER A 76 0.37 -12.51 0.09
C SER A 76 -0.19 -13.90 0.39
N HIS A 77 -1.51 -14.10 0.44
CA HIS A 77 -2.15 -15.41 0.66
C HIS A 77 -2.44 -16.19 -0.63
N SER A 78 -2.10 -15.63 -1.81
CA SER A 78 -2.22 -16.33 -3.10
C SER A 78 -0.86 -16.81 -3.64
N ILE A 79 0.21 -16.59 -2.88
CA ILE A 79 1.59 -17.02 -3.20
C ILE A 79 2.09 -18.03 -2.14
N TYR A 80 1.17 -18.57 -1.34
CA TYR A 80 1.29 -19.82 -0.60
C TYR A 80 0.00 -20.62 -0.79
#